data_AF-F6S615-F1
#
_entry.id   AF-F6S615-F1
#
_cell.length_a   1.000
_cell.length_b   1.000
_cell.length_c   1.000
_cell.angle_alpha   90.00
_cell.angle_beta   90.00
_cell.angle_gamma   90.00
#
_symmetry.space_group_name_H-M   'P 1'
#
loop_
_entity.id
_entity.type
_entity.pdbx_description
1 polymer ?
#
loop_
_entity_poly.entity_id
_entity_poly.type
_entity_poly.pdbx_seq_one_letter_code
_entity_poly.pdbx_strand_id
1 'polypeptide(L)'
;RCERVLNRSRHKRRLQRSTENVRRPCLFRHGCYGRGKGRCRNIMKIAQAKLEMIKPEEVNMEEYEKWHQDYRSFRDTTAYLTKLVETILYLICAYQHNKELLSKGPYRGHDEELLSHYRRECLLKLNEHAAELFESGDDQEVNNGLIIMNELIVPCLPLLLVDEMEEKDIVAVEDMRNRWCSYLGQEMESRLQEKLTDFLPKLLDCSTEMKGFSEPPKLPPCSTHELCERFARIMLSLSRTPADGR
;
A
#
# COMPACT_ATOMS: atom_id res chain seq x y z
N ARG A 1 -35.43 -10.85 -26.58
CA ARG A 1 -35.63 -12.05 -25.72
C ARG A 1 -34.36 -12.91 -25.65
N CYS A 2 -33.67 -13.16 -26.77
CA CYS A 2 -32.42 -13.93 -26.84
C CYS A 2 -31.23 -13.33 -26.06
N GLU A 3 -31.03 -12.02 -26.09
CA GLU A 3 -29.94 -11.35 -25.33
C GLU A 3 -30.08 -11.52 -23.81
N ARG A 4 -31.31 -11.45 -23.28
CA ARG A 4 -31.56 -11.68 -21.84
C ARG A 4 -31.24 -13.12 -21.43
N VAL A 5 -31.44 -14.10 -22.32
CA VAL A 5 -31.11 -15.52 -22.08
C VAL A 5 -29.59 -15.73 -22.15
N LEU A 6 -28.91 -15.12 -23.13
CA LEU A 6 -27.45 -15.16 -23.26
C LEU A 6 -26.76 -14.49 -22.06
N ASN A 7 -27.25 -13.34 -21.60
CA ASN A 7 -26.71 -12.66 -20.41
C ASN A 7 -26.94 -13.46 -19.13
N ARG A 8 -28.11 -14.09 -18.94
CA ARG A 8 -28.35 -15.01 -17.82
C ARG A 8 -27.45 -16.24 -17.87
N SER A 9 -27.20 -16.79 -19.05
CA SER A 9 -26.32 -17.95 -19.26
C SER A 9 -24.83 -17.59 -19.01
N ARG A 10 -24.38 -16.41 -19.43
CA ARG A 10 -23.04 -15.88 -19.12
C ARG A 10 -22.87 -15.61 -17.63
N HIS A 11 -23.89 -15.04 -16.97
CA HIS A 11 -23.87 -14.77 -15.53
C HIS A 11 -23.83 -16.07 -14.71
N LYS A 12 -24.65 -17.08 -15.05
CA LYS A 12 -24.59 -18.41 -14.41
C LYS A 12 -23.23 -19.09 -14.58
N ARG A 13 -22.63 -19.01 -15.78
CA ARG A 13 -21.28 -19.55 -16.04
C ARG A 13 -20.20 -18.81 -15.25
N ARG A 14 -20.29 -17.48 -15.12
CA ARG A 14 -19.38 -16.70 -14.25
C ARG A 14 -19.53 -17.07 -12.77
N LEU A 15 -20.76 -17.22 -12.28
CA LEU A 15 -21.02 -17.68 -10.91
C LEU A 15 -20.45 -19.07 -10.66
N GLN A 16 -20.66 -20.01 -11.59
CA GLN A 16 -20.16 -21.37 -11.48
C GLN A 16 -18.62 -21.43 -11.44
N ARG A 17 -17.95 -20.69 -12.33
CA ARG A 17 -16.48 -20.54 -12.33
C ARG A 17 -15.96 -19.90 -11.05
N SER A 18 -16.67 -18.88 -10.54
CA SER A 18 -16.33 -18.25 -9.26
C SER A 18 -16.43 -19.24 -8.09
N THR A 19 -17.47 -20.08 -8.04
CA THR A 19 -17.58 -21.16 -7.04
C THR A 19 -16.47 -22.21 -7.19
N GLU A 20 -16.04 -22.54 -8.40
CA GLU A 20 -14.97 -23.52 -8.61
C GLU A 20 -13.59 -22.97 -8.21
N ASN A 21 -13.34 -21.68 -8.46
CA ASN A 21 -12.16 -20.97 -7.98
C ASN A 21 -12.08 -20.87 -6.44
N VAL A 22 -13.21 -20.93 -5.73
CA VAL A 22 -13.26 -21.03 -4.25
C VAL A 22 -13.16 -22.48 -3.78
N ARG A 23 -13.76 -23.42 -4.51
CA ARG A 23 -13.79 -24.85 -4.16
C ARG A 23 -12.41 -25.50 -4.28
N ARG A 24 -11.63 -25.15 -5.30
CA ARG A 24 -10.33 -25.76 -5.58
C ARG A 24 -9.26 -25.48 -4.52
N PRO A 25 -9.09 -24.23 -4.00
CA PRO A 25 -8.19 -23.97 -2.87
C PRO A 25 -8.60 -24.71 -1.59
N CYS A 26 -9.90 -24.85 -1.31
CA CYS A 26 -10.38 -25.64 -0.19
C CYS A 26 -10.02 -27.12 -0.33
N LEU A 27 -10.22 -27.71 -1.52
CA LEU A 27 -9.83 -29.09 -1.79
C LEU A 27 -8.31 -29.28 -1.70
N PHE A 28 -7.51 -28.33 -2.21
CA PHE A 28 -6.06 -28.35 -2.10
C PHE A 28 -5.61 -28.30 -0.63
N ARG A 29 -6.21 -27.42 0.18
CA ARG A 29 -5.93 -27.33 1.63
C ARG A 29 -6.23 -28.64 2.35
N HIS A 30 -7.33 -29.32 2.02
CA HIS A 30 -7.67 -30.62 2.59
C HIS A 30 -6.82 -31.78 2.02
N GLY A 31 -6.29 -31.64 0.81
CA GLY A 31 -5.41 -32.60 0.15
C GLY A 31 -3.94 -32.52 0.58
N CYS A 32 -3.46 -31.35 1.02
CA CYS A 32 -2.05 -31.08 1.32
C CYS A 32 -1.69 -31.03 2.82
N TYR A 33 -2.65 -31.19 3.74
CA TYR A 33 -2.35 -31.20 5.18
C TYR A 33 -1.62 -32.49 5.60
N GLY A 34 -0.29 -32.46 5.52
CA GLY A 34 0.59 -33.50 6.05
C GLY A 34 0.26 -33.82 7.51
N ARG A 35 0.08 -35.12 7.79
CA ARG A 35 -0.17 -35.74 9.11
C ARG A 35 -1.55 -35.53 9.73
N GLY A 36 -2.62 -35.81 8.99
CA GLY A 36 -3.93 -36.07 9.58
C GLY A 36 -3.98 -37.42 10.34
N LYS A 37 -4.09 -37.42 11.68
CA LYS A 37 -4.44 -38.63 12.46
C LYS A 37 -5.84 -39.14 12.05
N GLY A 38 -5.95 -40.43 11.73
CA GLY A 38 -7.20 -41.22 11.58
C GLY A 38 -8.30 -40.61 10.70
N ARG A 39 -9.10 -39.69 11.28
CA ARG A 39 -10.30 -39.09 10.68
C ARG A 39 -10.04 -38.24 9.43
N CYS A 40 -8.86 -37.60 9.32
CA CYS A 40 -8.54 -36.72 8.19
C CYS A 40 -8.04 -37.47 6.93
N ARG A 41 -7.68 -38.76 7.04
CA ARG A 41 -7.08 -39.52 5.93
C ARG A 41 -8.10 -39.82 4.81
N ASN A 42 -9.35 -40.11 5.17
CA ASN A 42 -10.42 -40.33 4.20
C ASN A 42 -10.85 -39.03 3.51
N ILE A 43 -10.91 -37.93 4.27
CA ILE A 43 -11.22 -36.60 3.73
C ILE A 43 -10.16 -36.16 2.72
N MET A 44 -8.87 -36.41 3.01
CA MET A 44 -7.76 -36.12 2.10
C MET A 44 -7.86 -36.90 0.80
N LYS A 45 -8.14 -38.21 0.85
CA LYS A 45 -8.34 -39.04 -0.36
C LYS A 45 -9.52 -38.54 -1.20
N ILE A 46 -10.63 -38.20 -0.55
CA ILE A 46 -11.80 -37.65 -1.23
C ILE A 46 -11.47 -36.29 -1.87
N ALA A 47 -10.68 -35.45 -1.19
CA ALA A 47 -10.27 -34.16 -1.72
C ALA A 47 -9.33 -34.29 -2.92
N GLN A 48 -8.37 -35.22 -2.88
CA GLN A 48 -7.46 -35.52 -4.00
C GLN A 48 -8.23 -36.07 -5.21
N ALA A 49 -9.10 -37.07 -5.02
CA ALA A 49 -9.94 -37.59 -6.10
C ALA A 49 -10.83 -36.49 -6.70
N LYS A 50 -11.40 -35.61 -5.88
CA LYS A 50 -12.18 -34.46 -6.36
C LYS A 50 -11.35 -33.42 -7.12
N LEU A 51 -10.06 -33.27 -6.82
CA LEU A 51 -9.15 -32.39 -7.56
C LEU A 51 -8.82 -32.97 -8.94
N GLU A 52 -8.58 -34.27 -9.03
CA GLU A 52 -8.30 -34.99 -10.28
C GLU A 52 -9.50 -34.99 -11.24
N MET A 53 -10.72 -34.91 -10.70
CA MET A 53 -11.95 -34.85 -11.50
C MET A 53 -12.28 -33.45 -12.05
N ILE A 54 -11.57 -32.39 -11.63
CA ILE A 54 -11.79 -31.03 -12.15
C ILE A 54 -11.26 -30.98 -13.58
N LYS A 55 -12.15 -30.71 -14.52
CA LYS A 55 -11.75 -30.63 -15.93
C LYS A 55 -11.10 -29.28 -16.26
N PRO A 56 -10.18 -29.22 -17.24
CA PRO A 56 -9.57 -27.96 -17.68
C PRO A 56 -10.60 -26.92 -18.17
N GLU A 57 -11.76 -27.36 -18.66
CA GLU A 57 -12.84 -26.47 -19.12
C GLU A 57 -13.67 -25.88 -17.97
N GLU A 58 -13.60 -26.48 -16.79
CA GLU A 58 -14.30 -26.05 -15.57
C GLU A 58 -13.50 -24.93 -14.88
N VAL A 59 -12.18 -25.10 -14.76
CA VAL A 59 -11.29 -24.10 -14.15
C VAL A 59 -10.30 -23.56 -15.17
N ASN A 60 -10.43 -22.27 -15.50
CA ASN A 60 -9.38 -21.57 -16.21
C ASN A 60 -8.16 -21.40 -15.29
N MET A 61 -7.07 -22.10 -15.61
CA MET A 61 -5.82 -22.07 -14.83
C MET A 61 -5.20 -20.69 -14.74
N GLU A 62 -5.25 -19.91 -15.81
CA GLU A 62 -4.71 -18.54 -15.83
C GLU A 62 -5.53 -17.61 -14.92
N GLU A 63 -6.86 -17.74 -14.98
CA GLU A 63 -7.77 -16.98 -14.09
C GLU A 63 -7.56 -17.38 -12.63
N TYR A 64 -7.35 -18.68 -12.37
CA TYR A 64 -7.07 -19.21 -11.04
C TYR A 64 -5.75 -18.69 -10.48
N GLU A 65 -4.68 -18.70 -11.28
CA GLU A 65 -3.37 -18.17 -10.90
C GLU A 65 -3.43 -16.67 -10.63
N LYS A 66 -4.17 -15.92 -11.46
CA LYS A 66 -4.42 -14.49 -11.25
C LYS A 66 -5.14 -14.21 -9.93
N TRP A 67 -6.13 -15.01 -9.57
CA TRP A 67 -6.81 -14.90 -8.27
C TRP A 67 -5.86 -15.09 -7.08
N HIS A 68 -4.97 -16.08 -7.16
CA HIS A 68 -3.95 -16.30 -6.12
C HIS A 68 -2.91 -15.19 -6.10
N GLN A 69 -2.56 -14.63 -7.26
CA GLN A 69 -1.67 -13.48 -7.35
C GLN A 69 -2.29 -12.24 -6.72
N ASP A 70 -3.57 -11.94 -7.01
CA ASP A 70 -4.29 -10.83 -6.40
C ASP A 70 -4.37 -10.99 -4.86
N TYR A 71 -4.57 -12.21 -4.36
CA TYR A 71 -4.55 -12.47 -2.91
C TYR A 71 -3.15 -12.32 -2.30
N ARG A 72 -2.08 -12.69 -3.01
CA ARG A 72 -0.70 -12.40 -2.57
C ARG A 72 -0.46 -10.90 -2.50
N SER A 73 -0.83 -10.14 -3.52
CA SER A 73 -0.74 -8.67 -3.53
C SER A 73 -1.53 -8.04 -2.38
N PHE A 74 -2.72 -8.55 -2.06
CA PHE A 74 -3.47 -8.12 -0.87
C PHE A 74 -2.70 -8.38 0.44
N ARG A 75 -2.08 -9.56 0.59
CA ARG A 75 -1.26 -9.87 1.76
C ARG A 75 -0.02 -8.98 1.86
N ASP A 76 0.64 -8.70 0.74
CA ASP A 76 1.81 -7.82 0.69
C ASP A 76 1.41 -6.38 1.06
N THR A 77 0.29 -5.89 0.50
CA THR A 77 -0.29 -4.58 0.87
C THR A 77 -0.61 -4.52 2.36
N THR A 78 -1.19 -5.58 2.92
CA THR A 78 -1.46 -5.68 4.36
C THR A 78 -0.16 -5.66 5.16
N ALA A 79 0.87 -6.38 4.71
CA ALA A 79 2.16 -6.42 5.40
C ALA A 79 2.85 -5.05 5.40
N TYR A 80 2.80 -4.32 4.27
CA TYR A 80 3.27 -2.94 4.18
C TYR A 80 2.50 -2.01 5.13
N LEU A 81 1.17 -2.12 5.17
CA LEU A 81 0.35 -1.40 6.13
C LEU A 81 0.76 -1.76 7.57
N THR A 82 1.07 -3.03 7.88
CA THR A 82 1.54 -3.37 9.24
C THR A 82 2.92 -2.78 9.61
N LYS A 83 3.58 -2.15 8.65
CA LYS A 83 4.84 -1.43 8.81
C LYS A 83 4.66 0.08 8.71
N LEU A 84 3.40 0.56 8.80
CA LEU A 84 2.98 1.96 8.95
C LEU A 84 3.87 2.80 9.87
N VAL A 85 4.37 2.20 10.95
CA VAL A 85 5.16 2.87 11.99
C VAL A 85 6.65 3.03 11.60
N GLU A 86 7.13 2.28 10.60
CA GLU A 86 8.56 2.13 10.34
C GLU A 86 9.07 3.04 9.20
N THR A 87 8.31 3.35 8.14
CA THR A 87 8.78 4.24 7.05
C THR A 87 7.65 4.71 6.10
N ILE A 88 7.74 5.96 5.62
CA ILE A 88 6.87 6.53 4.57
C ILE A 88 6.83 5.70 3.27
N LEU A 89 7.93 5.03 2.93
CA LEU A 89 8.04 4.18 1.75
C LEU A 89 7.01 3.05 1.75
N TYR A 90 6.79 2.42 2.91
CA TYR A 90 5.82 1.35 3.06
C TYR A 90 4.38 1.83 2.84
N LEU A 91 4.08 3.05 3.29
CA LEU A 91 2.77 3.67 3.13
C LEU A 91 2.46 4.00 1.68
N ILE A 92 3.45 4.51 0.95
CA ILE A 92 3.31 4.82 -0.48
C ILE A 92 3.10 3.53 -1.28
N CYS A 93 3.90 2.50 -1.04
CA CYS A 93 3.71 1.20 -1.70
C CYS A 93 2.36 0.58 -1.35
N ALA A 94 1.93 0.68 -0.08
CA ALA A 94 0.62 0.19 0.34
C ALA A 94 -0.52 0.92 -0.40
N TYR A 95 -0.46 2.25 -0.52
CA TYR A 95 -1.48 3.03 -1.21
C TYR A 95 -1.54 2.71 -2.71
N GLN A 96 -0.39 2.66 -3.39
CA GLN A 96 -0.31 2.34 -4.82
C GLN A 96 -0.87 0.94 -5.13
N HIS A 97 -0.42 -0.09 -4.39
CA HIS A 97 -0.94 -1.44 -4.55
C HIS A 97 -2.43 -1.52 -4.21
N ASN A 98 -2.90 -0.75 -3.24
CA ASN A 98 -4.31 -0.71 -2.88
C ASN A 98 -5.18 -0.14 -4.00
N LYS A 99 -4.76 0.96 -4.64
CA LYS A 99 -5.45 1.53 -5.82
C LYS A 99 -5.54 0.50 -6.95
N GLU A 100 -4.46 -0.23 -7.24
CA GLU A 100 -4.48 -1.30 -8.23
C GLU A 100 -5.46 -2.43 -7.87
N LEU A 101 -5.52 -2.83 -6.60
CA LEU A 101 -6.48 -3.83 -6.12
C LEU A 101 -7.92 -3.34 -6.25
N LEU A 102 -8.21 -2.12 -5.77
CA LEU A 102 -9.54 -1.53 -5.81
C LEU A 102 -10.06 -1.30 -7.24
N SER A 103 -9.16 -1.05 -8.20
CA SER A 103 -9.52 -0.99 -9.63
C SER A 103 -10.14 -2.30 -10.16
N LYS A 104 -9.83 -3.44 -9.49
CA LYS A 104 -10.38 -4.77 -9.81
C LYS A 104 -11.66 -5.09 -9.04
N GLY A 105 -12.07 -4.22 -8.11
CA GLY A 105 -13.33 -4.31 -7.37
C GLY A 105 -13.23 -3.83 -5.90
N PRO A 106 -14.35 -3.37 -5.31
CA PRO A 106 -14.35 -2.67 -4.02
C PRO A 106 -13.94 -3.53 -2.81
N TYR A 107 -13.99 -4.86 -2.92
CA TYR A 107 -13.61 -5.79 -1.84
C TYR A 107 -12.24 -6.45 -2.07
N ARG A 108 -11.40 -5.85 -2.92
CA ARG A 108 -10.06 -6.38 -3.25
C ARG A 108 -8.95 -5.76 -2.40
N GLY A 109 -9.18 -4.57 -1.86
CA GLY A 109 -8.22 -3.79 -1.09
C GLY A 109 -8.70 -3.45 0.32
N HIS A 110 -7.94 -2.56 0.95
CA HIS A 110 -8.23 -1.90 2.22
C HIS A 110 -8.94 -0.57 2.00
N ASP A 111 -9.38 0.03 3.11
CA ASP A 111 -9.93 1.38 3.15
C ASP A 111 -8.94 2.40 2.56
N GLU A 112 -9.38 3.04 1.48
CA GLU A 112 -8.59 4.00 0.70
C GLU A 112 -8.40 5.32 1.44
N GLU A 113 -9.41 5.79 2.16
CA GLU A 113 -9.35 7.04 2.92
C GLU A 113 -8.36 6.90 4.08
N LEU A 114 -8.37 5.75 4.76
CA LEU A 114 -7.43 5.43 5.83
C LEU A 114 -5.98 5.48 5.32
N LEU A 115 -5.70 4.80 4.21
CA LEU A 115 -4.36 4.77 3.61
C LEU A 115 -3.92 6.15 3.11
N SER A 116 -4.82 6.89 2.45
CA SER A 116 -4.57 8.25 1.98
C SER A 116 -4.19 9.17 3.13
N HIS A 117 -4.97 9.15 4.22
CA HIS A 117 -4.73 9.94 5.42
C HIS A 117 -3.37 9.64 6.04
N TYR A 118 -3.06 8.38 6.38
CA TYR A 118 -1.79 8.07 7.05
C TYR A 118 -0.56 8.30 6.18
N ARG A 119 -0.66 8.10 4.86
CA ARG A 119 0.41 8.45 3.92
C ARG A 119 0.71 9.95 3.97
N ARG A 120 -0.34 10.79 3.90
CA ARG A 120 -0.20 12.26 3.95
C ARG A 120 0.31 12.75 5.30
N GLU A 121 -0.27 12.27 6.40
CA GLU A 121 0.17 12.60 7.76
C GLU A 121 1.64 12.23 8.01
N CYS A 122 2.08 11.07 7.49
CA CYS A 122 3.46 10.63 7.63
C CYS A 122 4.43 11.56 6.87
N LEU A 123 4.06 12.03 5.67
CA LEU A 123 4.86 13.02 4.93
C LEU A 123 4.93 14.36 5.66
N LEU A 124 3.79 14.86 6.15
CA LEU A 124 3.74 16.13 6.88
C LEU A 124 4.61 16.09 8.14
N LYS A 125 4.50 15.04 8.96
CA LYS A 125 5.34 14.88 10.16
C LYS A 125 6.83 14.73 9.82
N LEU A 126 7.15 14.03 8.74
CA LEU A 126 8.53 13.90 8.30
C LEU A 126 9.10 15.24 7.81
N ASN A 127 8.28 16.05 7.14
CA ASN A 127 8.62 17.40 6.72
C ASN A 127 8.82 18.34 7.90
N GLU A 128 7.93 18.29 8.90
CA GLU A 128 8.08 19.02 10.15
C GLU A 128 9.39 18.67 10.85
N HIS A 129 9.70 17.38 10.98
CA HIS A 129 10.95 16.93 11.58
C HIS A 129 12.19 17.40 10.79
N ALA A 130 12.15 17.35 9.46
CA ALA A 130 13.22 17.86 8.62
C ALA A 130 13.41 19.38 8.76
N ALA A 131 12.30 20.12 8.94
CA ALA A 131 12.32 21.56 9.18
C ALA A 131 12.90 21.88 10.57
N GLU A 132 12.54 21.14 11.62
CA GLU A 132 13.13 21.28 12.97
C GLU A 132 14.65 21.06 12.94
N LEU A 133 15.11 20.02 12.23
CA LEU A 133 16.54 19.74 12.04
C LEU A 133 17.25 20.88 11.29
N PHE A 134 16.58 21.49 10.31
CA PHE A 134 17.12 22.65 9.59
C PHE A 134 17.20 23.90 10.48
N GLU A 135 16.22 24.14 11.35
CA GLU A 135 16.17 25.28 12.26
C GLU A 135 17.17 25.21 13.41
N SER A 136 17.73 24.03 13.69
CA SER A 136 18.76 23.86 14.73
C SER A 136 20.00 24.74 14.52
N GLY A 137 20.34 25.05 13.27
CA GLY A 137 21.59 25.71 12.89
C GLY A 137 22.86 24.85 13.06
N ASP A 138 22.74 23.62 13.57
CA ASP A 138 23.84 22.67 13.67
C ASP A 138 24.10 22.04 12.29
N ASP A 139 25.37 22.02 11.86
CA ASP A 139 25.70 21.58 10.51
C ASP A 139 25.31 20.13 10.24
N GLN A 140 25.42 19.25 11.24
CA GLN A 140 25.06 17.83 11.08
C GLN A 140 23.55 17.66 11.04
N GLU A 141 22.81 18.34 11.92
CA GLU A 141 21.35 18.29 11.94
C GLU A 141 20.74 18.90 10.68
N VAL A 142 21.22 20.07 10.24
CA VAL A 142 20.81 20.70 8.98
C VAL A 142 21.02 19.76 7.80
N ASN A 143 22.18 19.09 7.73
CA ASN A 143 22.44 18.12 6.68
C ASN A 143 21.49 16.92 6.75
N ASN A 144 21.19 16.41 7.95
CA ASN A 144 20.23 15.32 8.13
C ASN A 144 18.82 15.72 7.67
N GLY A 145 18.36 16.93 8.00
CA GLY A 145 17.07 17.46 7.55
C GLY A 145 17.00 17.55 6.03
N LEU A 146 18.05 18.07 5.39
CA LEU A 146 18.12 18.14 3.92
C LEU A 146 18.22 16.76 3.26
N ILE A 147 18.87 15.77 3.88
CA ILE A 147 18.87 14.38 3.41
C ILE A 147 17.44 13.82 3.43
N ILE A 148 16.69 14.02 4.53
CA ILE A 148 15.28 13.60 4.61
C ILE A 148 14.47 14.25 3.48
N MET A 149 14.62 15.55 3.24
CA MET A 149 13.92 16.23 2.17
C MET A 149 14.27 15.67 0.78
N ASN A 150 15.56 15.52 0.47
CA ASN A 150 16.02 15.12 -0.86
C ASN A 150 15.80 13.63 -1.14
N GLU A 151 16.00 12.75 -0.17
CA GLU A 151 15.96 11.30 -0.38
C GLU A 151 14.58 10.69 -0.12
N LEU A 152 13.78 11.32 0.73
CA LEU A 152 12.46 10.82 1.11
C LEU A 152 11.33 11.72 0.60
N ILE A 153 11.29 13.00 0.98
CA ILE A 153 10.09 13.82 0.74
C ILE A 153 9.92 14.22 -0.72
N VAL A 154 10.92 14.87 -1.33
CA VAL A 154 10.85 15.35 -2.72
C VAL A 154 10.47 14.24 -3.71
N PRO A 155 11.06 13.03 -3.65
CA PRO A 155 10.64 11.91 -4.52
C PRO A 155 9.18 11.46 -4.33
N CYS A 156 8.57 11.73 -3.16
CA CYS A 156 7.19 11.37 -2.87
C CYS A 156 6.18 12.40 -3.37
N LEU A 157 6.54 13.67 -3.51
CA LEU A 157 5.58 14.74 -3.83
C LEU A 157 4.82 14.51 -5.14
N PRO A 158 5.45 14.05 -6.24
CA PRO A 158 4.72 13.74 -7.46
C PRO A 158 3.62 12.70 -7.25
N LEU A 159 3.80 11.78 -6.28
CA LEU A 159 2.84 10.70 -5.99
C LEU A 159 1.58 11.19 -5.26
N LEU A 160 1.64 12.36 -4.64
CA LEU A 160 0.49 13.06 -4.05
C LEU A 160 -0.24 13.88 -5.10
N LEU A 161 0.46 14.32 -6.15
CA LEU A 161 -0.09 15.17 -7.21
C LEU A 161 -0.61 14.38 -8.43
N VAL A 162 -0.60 13.04 -8.40
CA VAL A 162 -1.10 12.20 -9.50
C VAL A 162 -2.62 12.37 -9.69
N ASP A 163 -3.36 12.52 -8.61
CA ASP A 163 -4.81 12.62 -8.61
C ASP A 163 -5.22 14.07 -8.32
N GLU A 164 -5.52 14.83 -9.38
CA GLU A 164 -5.92 16.24 -9.27
C GLU A 164 -7.23 16.44 -8.48
N MET A 165 -7.99 15.37 -8.22
CA MET A 165 -9.20 15.42 -7.41
C MET A 165 -8.96 15.25 -5.90
N GLU A 166 -7.76 14.81 -5.49
CA GLU A 166 -7.44 14.64 -4.06
C GLU A 166 -6.93 15.96 -3.46
N GLU A 167 -7.86 16.87 -3.17
CA GLU A 167 -7.56 18.23 -2.67
C GLU A 167 -6.69 18.21 -1.41
N LYS A 168 -6.87 17.25 -0.51
CA LYS A 168 -6.09 17.14 0.74
C LYS A 168 -4.61 16.88 0.46
N ASP A 169 -4.30 16.10 -0.57
CA ASP A 169 -2.91 15.84 -0.97
C ASP A 169 -2.27 17.09 -1.58
N ILE A 170 -2.99 17.80 -2.45
CA ILE A 170 -2.52 19.05 -3.06
C ILE A 170 -2.22 20.09 -1.96
N VAL A 171 -3.14 20.27 -1.01
CA VAL A 171 -2.95 21.19 0.12
C VAL A 171 -1.71 20.81 0.93
N ALA A 172 -1.52 19.54 1.26
CA ALA A 172 -0.33 19.10 2.00
C ALA A 172 0.98 19.39 1.27
N VAL A 173 1.03 19.24 -0.06
CA VAL A 173 2.21 19.58 -0.86
C VAL A 173 2.47 21.09 -0.83
N GLU A 174 1.44 21.90 -0.97
CA GLU A 174 1.57 23.36 -0.90
C GLU A 174 1.97 23.84 0.50
N ASP A 175 1.45 23.24 1.56
CA ASP A 175 1.84 23.54 2.94
C ASP A 175 3.34 23.26 3.17
N MET A 176 3.85 22.13 2.66
CA MET A 176 5.28 21.83 2.71
C MET A 176 6.10 22.87 1.92
N ARG A 177 5.69 23.21 0.69
CA ARG A 177 6.36 24.25 -0.12
C ARG A 177 6.40 25.59 0.59
N ASN A 178 5.26 26.03 1.11
CA ASN A 178 5.11 27.29 1.84
C ASN A 178 6.00 27.33 3.08
N ARG A 179 6.08 26.21 3.83
CA ARG A 179 6.94 26.10 5.01
C ARG A 179 8.40 26.38 4.68
N TRP A 180 8.94 25.74 3.65
CA TRP A 180 10.35 25.92 3.26
C TRP A 180 10.61 27.29 2.60
N CYS A 181 9.67 27.79 1.79
CA CYS A 181 9.81 29.13 1.20
C CYS A 181 9.76 30.25 2.26
N SER A 182 9.07 30.03 3.38
CA SER A 182 8.95 31.04 4.44
C SER A 182 10.31 31.47 5.03
N TYR A 183 11.32 30.59 4.98
CA TYR A 183 12.68 30.90 5.46
C TYR A 183 13.38 31.98 4.63
N LEU A 184 13.02 32.17 3.36
CA LEU A 184 13.61 33.24 2.53
C LEU A 184 13.27 34.66 3.03
N GLY A 185 12.20 34.79 3.83
CA GLY A 185 11.80 36.06 4.45
C GLY A 185 12.38 36.28 5.86
N GLN A 186 13.17 35.33 6.37
CA GLN A 186 13.71 35.37 7.73
C GLN A 186 15.21 35.72 7.73
N GLU A 187 15.68 36.28 8.84
CA GLU A 187 17.12 36.47 9.05
C GLU A 187 17.79 35.10 9.31
N MET A 188 18.83 34.78 8.54
CA MET A 188 19.47 33.48 8.57
C MET A 188 20.96 33.61 8.20
N GLU A 189 21.79 32.72 8.74
CA GLU A 189 23.21 32.68 8.40
C GLU A 189 23.42 32.36 6.91
N SER A 190 24.42 32.99 6.29
CA SER A 190 24.68 32.84 4.85
C SER A 190 24.88 31.38 4.42
N ARG A 191 25.49 30.55 5.27
CA ARG A 191 25.69 29.11 4.98
C ARG A 191 24.36 28.32 4.93
N LEU A 192 23.40 28.65 5.81
CA LEU A 192 22.09 28.00 5.78
C LEU A 192 21.26 28.52 4.61
N GLN A 193 21.38 29.82 4.31
CA GLN A 193 20.75 30.43 3.14
C GLN A 193 21.18 29.76 1.84
N GLU A 194 22.48 29.53 1.66
CA GLU A 194 23.02 28.82 0.49
C GLU A 194 22.40 27.42 0.36
N LYS A 195 22.45 26.61 1.43
CA LYS A 195 21.86 25.26 1.45
C LYS A 195 20.36 25.26 1.15
N LEU A 196 19.61 26.24 1.68
CA LEU A 196 18.19 26.39 1.40
C LEU A 196 17.95 26.71 -0.07
N THR A 197 18.67 27.69 -0.62
CA THR A 197 18.49 28.11 -2.03
C THR A 197 18.90 27.03 -3.02
N ASP A 198 19.84 26.16 -2.67
CA ASP A 198 20.20 24.98 -3.48
C ASP A 198 19.12 23.90 -3.45
N PHE A 199 18.42 23.78 -2.32
CA PHE A 199 17.37 22.78 -2.11
C PHE A 199 16.02 23.18 -2.75
N LEU A 200 15.59 24.42 -2.56
CA LEU A 200 14.24 24.89 -2.92
C LEU A 200 13.80 24.59 -4.36
N PRO A 201 14.67 24.72 -5.40
CA PRO A 201 14.27 24.39 -6.78
C PRO A 201 13.73 22.97 -6.93
N LYS A 202 14.30 21.99 -6.21
CA LYS A 202 13.85 20.59 -6.25
C LYS A 202 12.49 20.38 -5.60
N LEU A 203 12.19 21.16 -4.56
CA LEU A 203 10.91 21.11 -3.86
C LEU A 203 9.78 21.76 -4.69
N LEU A 204 10.10 22.88 -5.34
CA LEU A 204 9.15 23.64 -6.14
C LEU A 204 8.89 22.99 -7.50
N ASP A 205 9.92 22.43 -8.13
CA ASP A 205 9.83 21.72 -9.40
C ASP A 205 10.15 20.23 -9.26
N CYS A 206 9.27 19.51 -8.56
CA CYS A 206 9.37 18.06 -8.36
C CYS A 206 8.98 17.24 -9.61
N SER A 207 8.68 17.89 -10.75
CA SER A 207 8.24 17.23 -11.99
C SER A 207 9.32 16.34 -12.62
N THR A 208 10.59 16.60 -12.32
CA THR A 208 11.75 15.89 -12.86
C THR A 208 12.29 14.79 -11.95
N GLU A 209 11.84 14.74 -10.69
CA GLU A 209 12.32 13.83 -9.63
C GLU A 209 11.47 12.56 -9.50
N MET A 210 10.70 12.21 -10.55
CA MET A 210 10.01 10.91 -10.68
C MET A 210 11.01 9.75 -10.88
N LYS A 211 12.04 9.65 -10.04
CA LYS A 211 12.65 8.36 -9.74
C LYS A 211 11.63 7.59 -8.93
N GLY A 212 10.76 6.86 -9.62
CA GLY A 212 9.91 5.86 -8.99
C GLY A 212 10.77 5.04 -8.04
N PHE A 213 10.32 4.88 -6.79
CA PHE A 213 11.01 4.08 -5.78
C PHE A 213 11.50 2.80 -6.44
N SER A 214 12.82 2.70 -6.60
CA SER A 214 13.42 1.82 -7.61
C SER A 214 13.23 0.35 -7.31
N GLU A 215 12.82 0.00 -6.09
CA GLU A 215 12.23 -1.27 -5.74
C GLU A 215 11.40 -1.08 -4.44
N PRO A 216 10.21 -1.68 -4.32
CA PRO A 216 9.49 -1.68 -3.06
C PRO A 216 10.32 -2.38 -1.97
N PRO A 217 10.32 -1.88 -0.73
CA PRO A 217 11.12 -2.45 0.35
C PRO A 217 10.80 -3.93 0.55
N LYS A 218 11.84 -4.77 0.67
CA LYS A 218 11.68 -6.22 0.78
C LYS A 218 10.92 -6.59 2.05
N LEU A 219 9.76 -7.24 1.88
CA LEU A 219 8.98 -7.76 2.99
C LEU A 219 9.65 -9.00 3.60
N PRO A 220 9.84 -9.04 4.94
CA PRO A 220 10.28 -10.26 5.59
C PRO A 220 9.20 -11.35 5.46
N PRO A 221 9.59 -12.64 5.41
CA PRO A 221 8.63 -13.74 5.43
C PRO A 221 7.70 -13.61 6.65
N CYS A 222 6.39 -13.65 6.42
CA CYS A 222 5.38 -13.47 7.45
C CYS A 222 4.32 -14.57 7.36
N SER A 223 4.10 -15.28 8.47
CA SER A 223 3.02 -16.26 8.56
C SER A 223 1.65 -15.58 8.56
N THR A 224 0.59 -16.33 8.21
CA THR A 224 -0.78 -15.79 8.26
C THR A 224 -1.15 -15.32 9.66
N HIS A 225 -0.73 -16.04 10.71
CA HIS A 225 -1.04 -15.68 12.10
C HIS A 225 -0.37 -14.35 12.49
N GLU A 226 0.93 -14.20 12.21
CA GLU A 226 1.67 -12.97 12.52
C GLU A 226 1.10 -11.77 11.76
N LEU A 227 0.72 -11.94 10.49
CA LEU A 227 0.12 -10.86 9.70
C LEU A 227 -1.22 -10.40 10.32
N CYS A 228 -2.07 -11.35 10.72
CA CYS A 228 -3.34 -11.04 11.38
C CYS A 228 -3.12 -10.33 12.73
N GLU A 229 -2.18 -10.81 13.54
CA GLU A 229 -1.89 -10.22 14.85
C GLU A 229 -1.34 -8.79 14.73
N ARG A 230 -0.38 -8.56 13.82
CA ARG A 230 0.19 -7.24 13.57
C ARG A 230 -0.86 -6.26 13.04
N PHE A 231 -1.70 -6.72 12.10
CA PHE A 231 -2.78 -5.90 11.55
C PHE A 231 -3.78 -5.52 12.65
N ALA A 232 -4.24 -6.48 13.44
CA ALA A 232 -5.16 -6.22 14.55
C ALA A 232 -4.57 -5.23 15.55
N ARG A 233 -3.29 -5.38 15.91
CA ARG A 233 -2.60 -4.47 16.83
C ARG A 233 -2.56 -3.04 16.30
N ILE A 234 -2.26 -2.87 15.01
CA ILE A 234 -2.20 -1.55 14.39
C ILE A 234 -3.58 -0.91 14.30
N MET A 235 -4.60 -1.64 13.84
CA MET A 235 -5.95 -1.09 13.81
C MET A 235 -6.45 -0.68 15.20
N LEU A 236 -6.06 -1.42 16.25
CA LEU A 236 -6.33 -1.07 17.64
C LEU A 236 -5.54 0.15 18.14
N SER A 237 -4.35 0.42 17.63
CA SER A 237 -3.62 1.66 17.96
C SER A 237 -4.17 2.87 17.22
N LEU A 238 -4.54 2.72 15.94
CA LEU A 238 -5.05 3.81 15.11
C LEU A 238 -6.39 4.34 15.65
N SER A 239 -7.28 3.42 16.09
CA SER A 239 -8.58 3.74 16.72
C SER A 239 -8.48 4.45 18.08
N ARG A 240 -7.28 4.54 18.67
CA ARG A 240 -7.04 5.28 19.93
C ARG A 240 -6.52 6.69 19.71
N THR A 241 -6.07 7.00 18.50
CA THR A 241 -5.76 8.37 18.08
C THR A 241 -7.08 9.04 17.72
N PRO A 242 -7.51 10.10 18.42
CA PRO A 242 -8.73 10.79 18.02
C PRO A 242 -8.52 11.32 16.60
N ALA A 243 -9.36 10.89 15.67
CA ALA A 243 -9.58 11.61 14.43
C ALA A 243 -10.40 12.86 14.76
N ASP A 244 -9.81 13.81 15.48
CA ASP A 244 -10.25 15.21 15.48
C ASP A 244 -9.28 16.11 16.24
N GLY A 245 -8.90 17.20 15.59
CA GLY A 245 -7.90 18.14 16.08
C GLY A 245 -7.89 19.48 15.36
N ARG A 246 -9.07 19.99 14.97
CA ARG A 246 -9.37 21.32 14.37
C ARG A 246 -9.11 21.50 12.88
#